data_AF-M8AVW2-F1
#
_entry.id   AF-M8AVW2-F1
#
_cell.length_a   1.000
_cell.length_b   1.000
_cell.length_c   1.000
_cell.angle_alpha   90.00
_cell.angle_beta   90.00
_cell.angle_gamma   90.00
#
_symmetry.space_group_name_H-M   'P 1'
#
loop_
_entity.id
_entity.type
_entity.pdbx_description
1 polymer ?
#
loop_
_entity_poly.entity_id
_entity_poly.type
_entity_poly.pdbx_seq_one_letter_code
_entity_poly.pdbx_strand_id
1 'polypeptide(L)'
;MEENLKRQLFGLPSRYRDSVRAIRPGLPLFLYNYSTHQLHGIFEAASFGGANIDPAAWEDKKCNGESRFPAQVRVATRKICDPLEEDAFRPILHHYDGPKFRLELSITEALSLLDIFEDKDDA
;
A
#
# COMPACT_ATOMS: atom_id res chain seq x y z
N MET A 1 6.06 -0.54 -9.71
CA MET A 1 6.40 -1.22 -8.44
C MET A 1 7.82 -0.92 -7.99
N GLU A 2 8.81 -1.15 -8.84
CA GLU A 2 10.25 -0.97 -8.51
C GLU A 2 10.58 0.39 -7.90
N GLU A 3 10.01 1.49 -8.39
CA GLU A 3 10.26 2.83 -7.81
C GLU A 3 9.75 2.96 -6.37
N ASN A 4 8.63 2.30 -6.01
CA ASN A 4 8.09 2.35 -4.64
C ASN A 4 9.03 1.63 -3.67
N LEU A 5 9.51 0.46 -4.07
CA LEU A 5 10.42 -0.37 -3.27
C LEU A 5 11.79 0.30 -3.13
N LYS A 6 12.32 0.87 -4.22
CA LYS A 6 13.61 1.57 -4.23
C LYS A 6 13.59 2.84 -3.38
N ARG A 7 12.49 3.60 -3.41
CA ARG A 7 12.35 4.82 -2.61
C ARG A 7 11.88 4.56 -1.18
N GLN A 8 11.43 3.34 -0.88
CA GLN A 8 10.79 3.00 0.40
C GLN A 8 9.67 3.99 0.73
N LEU A 9 8.86 4.28 -0.29
CA LEU A 9 7.81 5.29 -0.25
C LEU A 9 6.60 4.78 -1.00
N PHE A 10 5.46 4.79 -0.32
CA PHE A 10 4.16 4.51 -0.93
C PHE A 10 3.38 5.80 -1.08
N GLY A 11 2.67 5.92 -2.20
CA GLY A 11 1.90 7.08 -2.57
C GLY A 11 0.49 6.73 -2.99
N LEU A 12 -0.46 7.54 -2.56
CA LEU A 12 -1.85 7.53 -2.99
C LEU A 12 -2.27 8.91 -3.54
N PRO A 13 -3.31 8.96 -4.39
CA PRO A 13 -3.88 10.22 -4.84
C PRO A 13 -4.32 11.11 -3.67
N SER A 14 -4.36 12.44 -3.89
CA SER A 14 -4.68 13.43 -2.86
C SER A 14 -5.99 13.18 -2.11
N ARG A 15 -6.96 12.48 -2.70
CA ARG A 15 -8.24 12.13 -2.05
C ARG A 15 -8.08 11.24 -0.81
N TYR A 16 -6.96 10.54 -0.67
CA TYR A 16 -6.67 9.64 0.45
C TYR A 16 -5.77 10.25 1.51
N ARG A 17 -5.56 11.58 1.48
CA ARG A 17 -4.72 12.28 2.48
C ARG A 17 -5.17 11.99 3.91
N ASP A 18 -6.47 11.93 4.18
CA ASP A 18 -6.98 11.67 5.53
C ASP A 18 -6.74 10.22 5.97
N SER A 19 -6.96 9.24 5.08
CA SER A 19 -6.61 7.83 5.35
C SER A 19 -5.12 7.66 5.61
N VAL A 20 -4.25 8.30 4.81
CA VAL A 20 -2.80 8.24 5.00
C VAL A 20 -2.37 8.90 6.32
N ARG A 21 -3.02 9.99 6.73
CA ARG A 21 -2.71 10.68 7.99
C ARG A 21 -2.98 9.82 9.23
N ALA A 22 -3.90 8.86 9.14
CA ALA A 22 -4.15 7.90 10.21
C ALA A 22 -3.02 6.88 10.39
N ILE A 23 -2.15 6.71 9.39
CA ILE A 23 -1.03 5.77 9.43
C ILE A 23 0.01 6.23 10.46
N ARG A 24 0.42 5.29 11.31
CA ARG A 24 1.45 5.46 12.33
C ARG A 24 2.61 4.50 12.06
N PRO A 25 3.84 4.85 12.48
CA PRO A 25 4.96 3.92 12.44
C PRO A 25 4.60 2.57 13.10
N GLY A 26 5.01 1.47 12.49
CA GLY A 26 4.72 0.11 12.95
C GLY A 26 3.44 -0.52 12.37
N LEU A 27 2.61 0.25 11.65
CA LEU A 27 1.38 -0.27 11.05
C LEU A 27 1.71 -1.16 9.83
N PRO A 28 1.15 -2.38 9.73
CA PRO A 28 1.33 -3.21 8.55
C PRO A 28 0.66 -2.56 7.33
N LEU A 29 1.38 -2.56 6.21
CA LEU A 29 0.96 -2.00 4.92
C LEU A 29 1.15 -3.05 3.83
N PHE A 30 0.25 -3.03 2.86
CA PHE A 30 0.29 -3.90 1.69
C PHE A 30 0.29 -3.05 0.42
N LEU A 31 1.00 -3.48 -0.62
CA LEU A 31 1.09 -2.75 -1.87
C LEU A 31 0.15 -3.36 -2.91
N TYR A 32 -0.94 -2.68 -3.21
CA TYR A 32 -1.86 -3.10 -4.27
C TYR A 32 -1.45 -2.54 -5.65
N ASN A 33 -1.30 -3.41 -6.63
CA ASN A 33 -1.02 -3.04 -8.01
C ASN A 33 -2.30 -3.00 -8.85
N TYR A 34 -2.76 -1.80 -9.18
CA TYR A 34 -3.96 -1.58 -9.99
C TYR A 34 -3.88 -2.11 -11.44
N SER A 35 -2.68 -2.34 -11.99
CA SER A 35 -2.53 -2.83 -13.35
C SER A 35 -2.59 -4.35 -13.44
N THR A 36 -2.05 -5.05 -12.44
CA THR A 36 -2.01 -6.52 -12.42
C THR A 36 -3.02 -7.13 -11.46
N HIS A 37 -3.74 -6.32 -10.67
CA HIS A 37 -4.68 -6.77 -9.65
C HIS A 37 -4.03 -7.67 -8.58
N GLN A 38 -2.75 -7.45 -8.33
CA GLN A 38 -1.97 -8.21 -7.36
C GLN A 38 -1.73 -7.41 -6.09
N LEU A 39 -1.76 -8.10 -4.95
CA LEU A 39 -1.38 -7.56 -3.66
C LEU A 39 0.03 -8.06 -3.32
N HIS A 40 0.93 -7.13 -3.02
CA HIS A 40 2.32 -7.44 -2.76
C HIS A 40 2.69 -7.17 -1.30
N GLY A 41 3.42 -8.15 -0.76
CA GLY A 41 4.36 -8.04 0.34
C GLY A 41 3.79 -7.69 1.72
N ILE A 42 4.66 -7.84 2.71
CA ILE A 42 4.48 -7.35 4.06
C ILE A 42 5.38 -6.12 4.21
N PHE A 43 4.78 -4.94 4.29
CA PHE A 43 5.48 -3.70 4.56
C PHE A 43 5.07 -3.17 5.93
N GLU A 44 5.92 -2.34 6.50
CA GLU A 44 5.65 -1.66 7.76
C GLU A 44 5.81 -0.16 7.55
N ALA A 45 4.88 0.64 8.09
CA ALA A 45 5.04 2.08 8.11
C ALA A 45 6.31 2.45 8.90
N ALA A 46 7.27 3.07 8.23
CA ALA A 46 8.50 3.59 8.83
C ALA A 46 8.35 5.05 9.29
N SER A 47 7.26 5.72 8.90
CA SER A 47 6.93 7.07 9.32
C SER A 47 5.42 7.23 9.55
N PHE A 48 5.02 8.34 10.15
CA PHE A 48 3.66 8.83 10.00
C PHE A 48 3.36 9.13 8.53
N GLY A 49 2.11 8.94 8.11
CA GLY A 49 1.68 9.37 6.79
C GLY A 49 1.55 10.89 6.70
N GLY A 50 1.77 11.44 5.51
CA GLY A 50 1.80 12.87 5.26
C GLY A 50 1.54 13.24 3.81
N ALA A 51 1.66 14.54 3.51
CA ALA A 51 1.54 15.04 2.14
C ALA A 51 2.93 15.39 1.59
N ASN A 52 3.25 14.93 0.37
CA ASN A 52 4.46 15.28 -0.38
C ASN A 52 5.75 15.11 0.46
N ILE A 53 5.88 13.97 1.15
CA ILE A 53 7.10 13.58 1.88
C ILE A 53 8.32 13.59 0.95
N ASP A 54 8.15 13.08 -0.27
CA ASP A 54 9.06 13.25 -1.40
C ASP A 54 8.23 13.79 -2.59
N PRO A 55 8.26 15.11 -2.83
CA PRO A 55 7.50 15.73 -3.92
C PRO A 55 8.04 15.36 -5.31
N ALA A 56 9.28 14.84 -5.40
CA ALA A 56 9.87 14.40 -6.65
C ALA A 56 9.54 12.93 -7.00
N ALA A 57 8.84 12.22 -6.11
CA ALA A 57 8.40 10.86 -6.36
C ALA A 57 7.25 10.83 -7.38
N TRP A 58 7.32 9.95 -8.38
CA TRP A 58 6.33 9.84 -9.45
C TRP A 58 6.03 11.20 -10.12
N GLU A 59 7.06 11.99 -10.36
CA GLU A 59 6.92 13.33 -10.94
C GLU A 59 6.17 13.29 -12.27
N ASP A 60 5.23 14.24 -12.45
CA ASP A 60 4.58 14.49 -13.73
C ASP A 60 5.18 15.77 -14.34
N LYS A 61 5.54 15.71 -15.62
CA LYS A 61 6.00 16.89 -16.38
C LYS A 61 4.95 18.01 -16.43
N LYS A 62 3.69 17.71 -16.09
CA LYS A 62 2.59 18.69 -16.05
C LYS A 62 2.45 19.42 -14.71
N CYS A 63 2.96 18.87 -13.61
CA CYS A 63 2.85 19.43 -12.26
C CYS A 63 4.22 19.51 -11.60
N ASN A 64 4.99 20.55 -11.92
CA ASN A 64 6.29 20.78 -11.30
C ASN A 64 6.15 20.99 -9.79
N GLY A 65 6.90 20.23 -9.01
CA GLY A 65 6.99 20.38 -7.55
C GLY A 65 5.90 19.65 -6.74
N GLU A 66 5.02 18.88 -7.37
CA GLU A 66 4.08 17.99 -6.67
C GLU A 66 4.11 16.57 -7.25
N SER A 67 4.12 15.58 -6.35
CA SER A 67 4.02 14.18 -6.73
C SER A 67 2.64 13.88 -7.31
N ARG A 68 2.56 13.00 -8.32
CA ARG A 68 1.27 12.44 -8.78
C ARG A 68 0.50 11.73 -7.67
N PHE A 69 1.20 11.28 -6.64
CA PHE A 69 0.65 10.61 -5.48
C PHE A 69 1.09 11.35 -4.21
N PRO A 70 0.45 12.49 -3.90
CA PRO A 70 0.91 13.36 -2.84
C PRO A 70 0.57 12.84 -1.45
N ALA A 71 -0.36 11.89 -1.27
CA ALA A 71 -0.61 11.28 0.04
C ALA A 71 0.41 10.14 0.24
N GLN A 72 1.43 10.37 1.06
CA GLN A 72 2.62 9.52 1.12
C GLN A 72 2.92 9.00 2.52
N VAL A 73 3.61 7.85 2.57
CA VAL A 73 4.15 7.27 3.80
C VAL A 73 5.47 6.57 3.49
N ARG A 74 6.48 6.73 4.36
CA ARG A 74 7.72 5.95 4.28
C ARG A 74 7.45 4.54 4.77
N VAL A 75 8.00 3.55 4.07
CA VAL A 75 7.77 2.14 4.37
C VAL A 75 9.06 1.37 4.47
N ALA A 76 9.13 0.45 5.41
CA ALA A 76 10.17 -0.55 5.47
C ALA A 76 9.63 -1.86 4.89
N THR A 77 10.43 -2.53 4.07
CA THR A 77 10.13 -3.89 3.62
C THR A 77 10.40 -4.84 4.79
N ARG A 78 9.36 -5.50 5.29
CA ARG A 78 9.49 -6.55 6.31
C ARG A 78 9.94 -7.86 5.67
N LYS A 79 9.23 -8.26 4.61
CA LYS A 79 9.47 -9.51 3.88
C LYS A 79 9.06 -9.33 2.42
N ILE A 80 9.87 -9.88 1.52
CA ILE A 80 9.54 -9.99 0.10
C ILE A 80 8.87 -11.34 -0.06
N CYS A 81 7.57 -11.32 -0.36
CA CYS A 81 6.77 -12.52 -0.63
C CYS A 81 6.29 -12.50 -2.08
N ASP A 82 5.91 -13.65 -2.60
CA ASP A 82 5.20 -13.73 -3.88
C ASP A 82 3.89 -12.93 -3.83
N PRO A 83 3.52 -12.25 -4.93
CA PRO A 83 2.26 -11.53 -4.99
C PRO A 83 1.05 -12.44 -4.82
N LEU A 84 0.06 -11.96 -4.08
CA LEU A 84 -1.25 -12.59 -4.02
C LEU A 84 -2.10 -12.13 -5.20
N GLU A 85 -2.68 -13.09 -5.91
CA GLU A 85 -3.68 -12.84 -6.94
C GLU A 85 -5.02 -12.42 -6.33
N GLU A 86 -5.84 -11.74 -7.13
CA GLU A 86 -7.13 -11.18 -6.70
C GLU A 86 -8.00 -12.21 -5.99
N ASP A 87 -8.15 -13.40 -6.55
CA ASP A 87 -8.99 -14.46 -5.97
C ASP A 87 -8.58 -14.88 -4.55
N ALA A 88 -7.30 -14.71 -4.19
CA ALA A 88 -6.80 -15.08 -2.86
C ALA A 88 -7.16 -14.03 -1.79
N PHE A 89 -7.08 -12.74 -2.10
CA PHE A 89 -7.33 -11.67 -1.11
C PHE A 89 -8.75 -11.06 -1.19
N ARG A 90 -9.43 -11.20 -2.33
CA ARG A 90 -10.79 -10.70 -2.55
C ARG A 90 -11.81 -11.18 -1.51
N PRO A 91 -11.83 -12.44 -1.03
CA PRO A 91 -12.79 -12.86 -0.01
C PRO A 91 -12.51 -12.26 1.38
N ILE A 92 -11.30 -11.72 1.60
CA ILE A 92 -10.88 -11.17 2.89
C ILE A 92 -11.25 -9.70 2.97
N LEU A 93 -11.01 -8.96 1.89
CA LEU A 93 -11.21 -7.51 1.86
C LEU A 93 -12.68 -7.14 1.78
N HIS A 94 -13.08 -6.13 2.53
CA HIS A 94 -14.38 -5.51 2.40
C HIS A 94 -14.48 -4.70 1.10
N HIS A 95 -15.43 -5.09 0.25
CA HIS A 95 -15.76 -4.40 -0.99
C HIS A 95 -16.99 -3.50 -0.78
N TYR A 96 -16.95 -2.29 -1.33
CA TYR A 96 -18.19 -1.53 -1.53
C TYR A 96 -18.98 -2.15 -2.69
N ASP A 97 -20.23 -1.76 -2.91
CA ASP A 97 -20.98 -2.14 -4.12
C ASP A 97 -20.22 -1.65 -5.38
N GLY A 98 -19.41 -2.53 -5.96
CA GLY A 98 -18.57 -2.27 -7.14
C GLY A 98 -17.12 -2.75 -7.01
N PRO A 99 -16.25 -2.46 -8.01
CA PRO A 99 -14.86 -2.92 -8.07
C PRO A 99 -13.92 -2.17 -7.10
N LYS A 100 -14.47 -1.43 -6.14
CA LYS A 100 -13.70 -0.58 -5.22
C LYS A 100 -13.69 -1.24 -3.85
N PHE A 101 -12.52 -1.71 -3.42
CA PHE A 101 -12.30 -2.13 -2.05
C PHE A 101 -11.81 -0.95 -1.20
N ARG A 102 -12.02 -1.05 0.10
CA ARG A 102 -11.54 -0.07 1.09
C ARG A 102 -10.02 -0.21 1.22
N LEU A 103 -9.29 0.90 1.13
CA LEU A 103 -7.83 0.89 1.34
C LEU A 103 -7.46 0.70 2.81
N GLU A 104 -8.35 1.08 3.71
CA GLU A 104 -8.21 0.85 5.14
C GLU A 104 -8.65 -0.58 5.48
N LEU A 105 -7.78 -1.29 6.20
CA LEU A 105 -8.05 -2.65 6.65
C LEU A 105 -8.47 -2.61 8.12
N SER A 106 -9.45 -3.42 8.47
CA SER A 106 -9.71 -3.78 9.86
C SER A 106 -8.59 -4.69 10.37
N ILE A 107 -8.49 -4.80 11.69
CA ILE A 107 -7.49 -5.67 12.34
C ILE A 107 -7.63 -7.11 11.83
N THR A 108 -8.85 -7.63 11.72
CA THR A 108 -9.12 -8.98 11.22
C THR A 108 -8.64 -9.17 9.78
N GLU A 109 -8.95 -8.22 8.89
CA GLU A 109 -8.51 -8.28 7.48
C GLU A 109 -6.99 -8.26 7.36
N ALA A 110 -6.32 -7.38 8.13
CA ALA A 110 -4.86 -7.30 8.12
C ALA A 110 -4.22 -8.60 8.63
N LEU A 111 -4.73 -9.18 9.72
CA LEU A 111 -4.23 -10.45 10.25
C LEU A 111 -4.43 -11.61 9.27
N SER A 112 -5.61 -11.71 8.63
CA SER A 112 -5.85 -12.73 7.61
C SER A 112 -4.94 -12.60 6.39
N LEU A 113 -4.62 -11.38 5.97
CA LEU A 113 -3.65 -11.18 4.89
C LEU A 113 -2.23 -11.59 5.31
N LEU A 114 -1.80 -11.23 6.52
CA LEU A 114 -0.49 -11.64 7.04
C LEU A 114 -0.36 -13.17 7.04
N ASP A 115 -1.39 -13.87 7.53
CA ASP A 115 -1.42 -15.34 7.60
C ASP A 115 -1.23 -15.98 6.21
N ILE A 116 -1.90 -15.47 5.18
CA ILE A 116 -1.76 -15.98 3.80
C ILE A 116 -0.37 -15.69 3.22
N PHE A 117 0.20 -14.52 3.52
CA PHE A 117 1.55 -14.19 3.08
C PHE A 117 2.62 -15.01 3.83
N GLU A 118 2.35 -15.47 5.05
CA GLU A 118 3.22 -16.37 5.80
C GLU A 118 3.09 -17.82 5.30
N ASP A 119 1.88 -18.34 5.10
CA ASP A 119 1.62 -19.71 4.63
C ASP A 119 2.22 -20.00 3.24
N LYS A 120 2.21 -19.01 2.34
CA LYS A 120 2.80 -19.16 0.99
C LYS A 120 4.32 -19.12 0.93
N ASP A 121 5.00 -18.70 2.00
CA ASP A 121 6.47 -18.66 2.02
C ASP A 121 7.09 -19.99 2.45
N ASP A 122 6.34 -20.81 3.19
CA ASP A 122 6.74 -22.14 3.65
C ASP A 122 6.42 -23.28 2.65
N ALA A 123 5.88 -22.96 1.46
CA ALA A 123 5.43 -23.91 0.44
C ALA A 123 6.43 -24.13 -0.71
#